data_AF-A0A1I6S6R4-F1
#
_entry.id   AF-A0A1I6S6R4-F1
#
_cell.length_a   1.000
_cell.length_b   1.000
_cell.length_c   1.000
_cell.angle_alpha   90.00
_cell.angle_beta   90.00
_cell.angle_gamma   90.00
#
_symmetry.space_group_name_H-M   'P 1'
#
loop_
_entity.id
_entity.type
_entity.pdbx_description
1 polymer ?
#
loop_
_entity_poly.entity_id
_entity_poly.type
_entity_poly.pdbx_seq_one_letter_code
_entity_poly.pdbx_strand_id
1 'polypeptide(L)'
;MIYILLCILLSISSLYLFKKVGFKYYLSLTFCLLTLLSLLANISLSQNYSQNLRPDLQDGGYTIGSSIARLILPDDRWSLEMFHTYFNVSLMLTFILIIFIVVCLLVERKIRQ
;
A
#
# COMPACT_ATOMS: atom_id res chain seq x y z
N MET A 1 10.85 3.34 2.32
CA MET A 1 10.71 2.41 3.49
C MET A 1 9.85 2.98 4.62
N ILE A 2 9.90 4.31 4.87
CA ILE A 2 9.09 4.99 5.90
C ILE A 2 7.58 4.70 5.72
N TYR A 3 7.10 4.64 4.48
CA TYR A 3 5.70 4.33 4.19
C TYR A 3 5.23 2.98 4.78
N ILE A 4 6.05 1.94 4.67
CA ILE A 4 5.73 0.60 5.20
C ILE A 4 5.65 0.65 6.73
N LEU A 5 6.59 1.37 7.37
CA LEU A 5 6.59 1.55 8.81
C LEU A 5 5.34 2.29 9.30
N LEU A 6 4.91 3.34 8.58
CA LEU A 6 3.65 4.03 8.87
C LEU A 6 2.44 3.10 8.72
N CYS A 7 2.40 2.27 7.67
CA CYS A 7 1.32 1.29 7.48
C CYS A 7 1.27 0.28 8.64
N ILE A 8 2.41 -0.27 9.05
CA ILE A 8 2.48 -1.21 10.17
C ILE A 8 2.00 -0.56 11.47
N LEU A 9 2.48 0.65 11.79
CA LEU A 9 2.06 1.38 12.99
C LEU A 9 0.56 1.68 12.99
N LEU A 10 0.01 2.13 11.85
CA LEU A 10 -1.42 2.37 11.70
C LEU A 10 -2.24 1.08 11.80
N SER A 11 -1.77 -0.03 11.24
CA SER A 11 -2.44 -1.33 11.34
C SER A 11 -2.44 -1.87 12.77
N ILE A 12 -1.32 -1.78 13.50
CA ILE A 12 -1.25 -2.22 14.90
C ILE A 12 -2.15 -1.34 15.77
N SER A 13 -2.06 -0.02 15.61
CA SER A 13 -2.86 0.94 16.37
C SER A 13 -4.36 0.74 16.11
N SER A 14 -4.76 0.63 14.83
CA SER A 14 -6.16 0.37 14.46
C SER A 14 -6.66 -0.98 14.98
N LEU A 15 -5.85 -2.05 14.91
CA LEU A 15 -6.20 -3.36 15.45
C LEU A 15 -6.48 -3.29 16.96
N TYR A 16 -5.59 -2.63 17.70
CA TYR A 16 -5.74 -2.44 19.14
C TYR A 16 -6.99 -1.62 19.48
N LEU A 17 -7.20 -0.49 18.79
CA LEU A 17 -8.37 0.37 18.99
C LEU A 17 -9.67 -0.35 18.65
N PHE A 18 -9.74 -1.03 17.50
CA PHE A 18 -10.94 -1.73 17.09
C PHE A 18 -11.31 -2.89 18.02
N LYS A 19 -10.30 -3.61 18.51
CA LYS A 19 -10.48 -4.64 19.54
C LYS A 19 -10.97 -4.03 20.85
N LYS A 20 -10.36 -2.92 21.30
CA LYS A 20 -10.73 -2.22 22.55
C LYS A 20 -12.15 -1.66 22.52
N VAL A 21 -12.58 -1.12 21.38
CA VAL A 21 -13.95 -0.60 21.18
C VAL A 21 -14.99 -1.72 21.05
N GLY A 22 -14.56 -2.97 20.79
CA GLY A 22 -15.45 -4.13 20.70
C GLY A 22 -16.10 -4.31 19.33
N PHE A 23 -15.46 -3.83 18.25
CA PHE A 23 -15.97 -4.03 16.90
C PHE A 23 -16.10 -5.52 16.56
N LYS A 24 -17.17 -5.87 15.84
CA LYS A 24 -17.46 -7.26 15.48
C LYS A 24 -16.55 -7.83 14.38
N TYR A 25 -15.89 -6.99 13.60
CA TYR A 25 -15.04 -7.44 12.49
C TYR A 25 -13.71 -6.70 12.53
N TYR A 26 -13.08 -6.67 13.72
CA TYR A 26 -11.90 -5.82 13.96
C TYR A 26 -10.69 -6.27 13.10
N LEU A 27 -10.50 -7.56 12.86
CA LEU A 27 -9.43 -8.05 11.95
C LEU A 27 -9.74 -7.62 10.52
N SER A 28 -10.96 -7.87 10.04
CA SER A 28 -11.34 -7.51 8.67
C SER A 28 -11.29 -5.99 8.44
N LEU A 29 -11.67 -5.19 9.43
CA LEU A 29 -11.57 -3.73 9.40
C LEU A 29 -10.11 -3.25 9.34
N THR A 30 -9.21 -3.85 10.12
CA THR A 30 -7.77 -3.53 10.05
C THR A 30 -7.19 -3.87 8.68
N PHE A 31 -7.51 -5.04 8.11
CA PHE A 31 -7.05 -5.43 6.77
C PHE A 31 -7.69 -4.60 5.66
N CYS A 32 -8.93 -4.15 5.85
CA CYS A 32 -9.58 -3.17 4.96
C CYS A 32 -8.79 -1.85 4.95
N LEU A 33 -8.46 -1.31 6.12
CA LEU A 33 -7.63 -0.10 6.23
C LEU A 33 -6.25 -0.29 5.59
N LEU A 34 -5.60 -1.42 5.82
CA LEU A 34 -4.31 -1.74 5.21
C LEU A 34 -4.41 -1.84 3.68
N THR A 35 -5.51 -2.39 3.15
CA THR A 35 -5.78 -2.43 1.71
C THR A 35 -5.97 -1.04 1.13
N LEU A 36 -6.68 -0.15 1.82
CA LEU A 36 -6.85 1.24 1.39
C LEU A 36 -5.51 1.99 1.31
N LEU A 37 -4.63 1.77 2.30
CA LEU A 37 -3.26 2.30 2.25
C LEU A 37 -2.50 1.69 1.06
N SER A 38 -2.53 0.37 0.89
CA SER A 38 -1.88 -0.30 -0.24
C SER A 38 -2.36 0.22 -1.60
N LEU A 39 -3.66 0.50 -1.75
CA LEU A 39 -4.23 1.13 -2.95
C LEU A 39 -3.69 2.54 -3.17
N LEU A 40 -3.57 3.35 -2.11
CA LEU A 40 -3.01 4.70 -2.20
C LEU A 40 -1.54 4.67 -2.64
N ALA A 41 -0.75 3.72 -2.13
CA ALA A 41 0.62 3.48 -2.60
C ALA A 41 0.65 3.07 -4.07
N ASN A 42 -0.23 2.15 -4.46
CA ASN A 42 -0.33 1.64 -5.82
C ASN A 42 -0.66 2.75 -6.82
N ILE A 43 -1.67 3.59 -6.53
CA ILE A 43 -2.03 4.77 -7.34
C ILE A 43 -0.83 5.70 -7.48
N SER A 44 -0.15 5.99 -6.36
CA SER A 44 1.01 6.88 -6.35
C SER A 44 2.18 6.35 -7.19
N LEU A 45 2.47 5.06 -7.10
CA LEU A 45 3.52 4.41 -7.89
C LEU A 45 3.15 4.28 -9.36
N SER A 46 1.88 4.01 -9.68
CA SER A 46 1.35 3.98 -11.04
C SER A 46 1.49 5.34 -11.73
N GLN A 47 1.11 6.42 -11.04
CA GLN A 47 1.29 7.79 -11.53
C GLN A 47 2.77 8.10 -11.74
N ASN A 48 3.63 7.74 -10.79
CA ASN A 48 5.06 7.97 -10.89
C ASN A 48 5.68 7.22 -12.09
N TYR A 49 5.33 5.95 -12.29
CA TYR A 49 5.77 5.17 -13.44
C TYR A 49 5.28 5.79 -14.77
N SER A 50 4.00 6.16 -14.83
CA SER A 50 3.38 6.79 -16.02
C SER A 50 4.03 8.12 -16.41
N GLN A 51 4.42 8.93 -15.43
CA GLN A 51 5.12 10.19 -15.67
C GLN A 51 6.51 9.98 -16.26
N ASN A 52 7.21 8.95 -15.80
CA ASN A 52 8.59 8.65 -16.19
C ASN A 52 8.71 7.81 -17.48
N LEU A 53 7.58 7.33 -18.03
CA LEU A 53 7.49 6.71 -19.36
C LEU A 53 7.77 7.68 -20.51
N ARG A 54 7.71 9.00 -20.26
CA ARG A 54 7.93 10.07 -21.25
C ARG A 54 9.12 10.95 -20.83
N PRO A 55 10.37 10.44 -20.91
CA PRO A 55 11.56 11.15 -20.44
C PRO A 55 11.81 12.46 -21.21
N ASP A 56 11.25 12.60 -22.41
CA ASP A 56 11.29 13.83 -23.24
C ASP A 56 10.69 15.05 -22.53
N LEU A 57 9.85 14.85 -21.51
CA LEU A 57 9.22 15.90 -20.72
C LEU A 57 10.01 16.27 -19.44
N GLN A 58 11.09 15.55 -19.14
CA GLN A 58 11.83 15.65 -17.87
C GLN A 58 13.33 15.92 -18.08
N ASP A 59 13.70 16.60 -19.18
CA ASP A 59 15.10 16.89 -19.55
C ASP A 59 16.00 15.65 -19.55
N GLY A 60 15.45 14.49 -19.92
CA GLY A 60 16.17 13.21 -19.95
C GLY A 60 16.41 12.56 -18.58
N GLY A 61 15.89 13.14 -17.50
CA GLY A 61 15.99 12.62 -16.14
C GLY A 61 14.77 11.82 -15.67
N TYR A 62 14.91 11.21 -14.49
CA TYR A 62 13.82 10.57 -13.75
C TYR A 62 13.47 11.41 -12.53
N THR A 63 12.19 11.52 -12.19
CA THR A 63 11.73 12.29 -11.03
C THR A 63 10.64 11.57 -10.24
N ILE A 64 10.53 11.94 -8.95
CA ILE A 64 9.43 11.48 -8.09
C ILE A 64 8.31 12.53 -8.10
N GLY A 65 7.17 12.18 -8.70
CA GLY A 65 6.05 13.11 -8.89
C GLY A 65 5.01 13.14 -7.77
N SER A 66 5.06 12.23 -6.79
CA SER A 66 4.12 12.21 -5.66
C SER A 66 4.81 12.09 -4.30
N SER A 67 4.30 12.80 -3.30
CA SER A 67 4.84 12.77 -1.94
C SER A 67 4.77 11.36 -1.33
N ILE A 68 3.74 10.58 -1.68
CA ILE A 68 3.61 9.19 -1.24
C ILE A 68 4.66 8.31 -1.92
N ALA A 69 4.92 8.49 -3.22
CA ALA A 69 5.96 7.77 -3.92
C ALA A 69 7.34 8.04 -3.30
N ARG A 70 7.60 9.28 -2.83
CA ARG A 70 8.82 9.64 -2.10
C ARG A 70 8.99 8.90 -0.77
N LEU A 71 7.90 8.57 -0.08
CA LEU A 71 7.97 7.78 1.17
C LEU A 71 8.26 6.29 0.92
N ILE A 72 8.02 5.83 -0.30
CA ILE A 72 8.16 4.43 -0.72
C ILE A 72 9.52 4.20 -1.38
N LEU A 73 9.79 4.94 -2.44
CA LEU A 73 10.98 4.83 -3.30
C LEU A 73 12.25 5.28 -2.55
N PRO A 74 13.40 4.69 -2.85
CA PRO A 74 14.69 5.15 -2.32
C PRO A 74 15.10 6.50 -2.95
N ASP A 75 15.97 7.25 -2.29
CA ASP A 75 16.41 8.56 -2.78
C ASP A 75 17.41 8.49 -3.96
N ASP A 76 18.05 7.34 -4.17
CA ASP A 76 19.09 7.14 -5.19
C ASP A 76 18.69 6.12 -6.26
N ARG A 77 19.38 6.19 -7.42
CA ARG A 77 19.33 5.21 -8.54
C ARG A 77 17.96 5.06 -9.21
N TRP A 78 17.27 6.17 -9.40
CA TRP A 78 16.00 6.16 -10.13
C TRP A 78 16.19 5.68 -11.57
N SER A 79 15.34 4.75 -11.96
CA SER A 79 15.26 4.21 -13.31
C SER A 79 13.83 3.82 -13.60
N LEU A 80 13.48 3.78 -14.88
CA LEU A 80 12.16 3.33 -15.32
C LEU A 80 11.86 1.90 -14.82
N GLU A 81 12.86 1.02 -14.86
CA GLU A 81 12.77 -0.36 -14.40
C GLU A 81 12.50 -0.45 -12.89
N MET A 82 13.15 0.40 -12.08
CA MET A 82 12.85 0.50 -10.65
C MET A 82 11.38 0.89 -10.44
N PHE A 83 10.90 1.96 -11.09
CA PHE A 83 9.53 2.40 -10.90
C PHE A 83 8.51 1.34 -11.32
N HIS A 84 8.76 0.64 -12.43
CA HIS A 84 7.95 -0.49 -12.88
C HIS A 84 7.93 -1.62 -11.84
N THR A 85 9.09 -1.97 -11.29
CA THR A 85 9.22 -3.05 -10.28
C THR A 85 8.46 -2.71 -9.01
N TYR A 86 8.63 -1.51 -8.46
CA TYR A 86 7.93 -1.07 -7.25
C TYR A 86 6.41 -1.01 -7.46
N PHE A 87 5.96 -0.52 -8.62
CA PHE A 87 4.54 -0.53 -8.99
C PHE A 87 3.98 -1.96 -9.02
N ASN A 88 4.65 -2.90 -9.71
CA ASN A 88 4.19 -4.28 -9.82
C ASN A 88 4.14 -5.00 -8.47
N VAL A 89 5.15 -4.82 -7.62
CA VAL A 89 5.17 -5.38 -6.26
C VAL A 89 4.00 -4.80 -5.44
N SER A 90 3.77 -3.48 -5.51
CA SER A 90 2.65 -2.84 -4.81
C SER A 90 1.30 -3.36 -5.30
N LEU A 91 1.16 -3.60 -6.60
CA LEU A 91 -0.05 -4.15 -7.20
C LEU A 91 -0.31 -5.58 -6.71
N MET A 92 0.70 -6.46 -6.75
CA MET A 92 0.61 -7.83 -6.25
C MET A 92 0.23 -7.86 -4.76
N LEU A 93 0.89 -7.05 -3.93
CA LEU A 93 0.57 -6.94 -2.50
C LEU A 93 -0.87 -6.51 -2.26
N THR A 94 -1.37 -5.55 -3.05
CA THR A 94 -2.76 -5.09 -2.95
C THR A 94 -3.75 -6.22 -3.24
N PHE A 95 -3.51 -7.02 -4.29
CA PHE A 95 -4.36 -8.18 -4.59
C PHE A 95 -4.33 -9.24 -3.49
N ILE A 96 -3.15 -9.53 -2.94
CA ILE A 96 -3.01 -10.45 -1.80
C ILE A 96 -3.83 -9.96 -0.61
N LEU A 97 -3.77 -8.67 -0.29
CA LEU A 97 -4.54 -8.08 0.82
C LEU A 97 -6.06 -8.17 0.61
N ILE A 98 -6.54 -7.96 -0.62
CA ILE A 98 -7.96 -8.12 -0.97
C ILE A 98 -8.42 -9.56 -0.68
N ILE A 99 -7.64 -10.57 -1.10
CA ILE A 99 -7.94 -11.97 -0.80
C ILE A 99 -7.91 -12.22 0.72
N PHE A 100 -6.95 -11.63 1.41
CA PHE A 100 -6.80 -11.80 2.85
C PHE A 100 -7.96 -11.23 3.66
N ILE A 101 -8.60 -10.14 3.20
CA ILE A 101 -9.84 -9.62 3.81
C ILE A 101 -10.95 -10.67 3.80
N VAL A 102 -11.12 -11.40 2.69
CA VAL A 102 -12.14 -12.46 2.60
C VAL A 102 -11.84 -13.56 3.60
N VAL A 103 -10.58 -13.97 3.71
CA VAL A 103 -10.15 -14.97 4.71
C VAL A 103 -10.44 -14.49 6.13
N CYS A 104 -10.08 -13.24 6.46
CA CYS A 104 -10.37 -12.64 7.77
C CYS A 104 -11.87 -12.64 8.09
N LEU A 105 -12.72 -12.28 7.12
CA LEU A 105 -14.17 -12.30 7.31
C LEU A 105 -14.70 -13.71 7.61
N LEU A 106 -14.21 -14.73 6.92
CA LEU A 106 -14.60 -16.12 7.15
C LEU A 106 -14.16 -16.61 8.53
N VAL A 107 -12.93 -16.28 8.94
CA VAL A 107 -12.39 -16.63 10.26
C VAL A 107 -13.17 -15.93 11.36
N GLU A 108 -13.41 -14.62 11.25
CA GLU A 108 -14.18 -13.86 12.24
C GLU A 108 -15.62 -14.33 12.35
N ARG A 109 -16.24 -14.75 11.24
CA ARG A 109 -17.58 -15.33 11.24
C ARG A 109 -17.61 -16.68 11.96
N LYS A 110 -16.62 -17.55 11.74
CA LYS A 110 -16.55 -18.88 12.38
C LYS A 110 -16.27 -18.79 13.87
N ILE A 111 -15.40 -17.87 14.32
CA ILE A 111 -15.07 -17.68 15.74
C ILE A 111 -16.28 -17.18 16.55
N ARG A 112 -17.27 -16.57 15.88
CA ARG A 112 -18.45 -15.97 16.52
C ARG A 112 -19.71 -16.83 16.41
N GLN A 113 -19.67 -17.96 15.70
CA GLN A 113 -20.71 -18.99 15.75
C GLN A 113 -20.46 -19.89 16.95
#